data_AF-A0A8J5RUK6-F1
#
_entry.id   AF-A0A8J5RUK6-F1
#
_cell.length_a   1.000
_cell.length_b   1.000
_cell.length_c   1.000
_cell.angle_alpha   90.00
_cell.angle_beta   90.00
_cell.angle_gamma   90.00
#
_symmetry.space_group_name_H-M   'P 1'
#
loop_
_entity.id
_entity.type
_entity.pdbx_description
1 polymer ?
#
loop_
_entity_poly.entity_id
_entity_poly.type
_entity_poly.pdbx_seq_one_letter_code
_entity_poly.pdbx_strand_id
1 'polypeptide(L)'
;MMGAESSAGVTAGEDLGNLNLDSSSAASTDPLLHPPPSPSSSFTAAADHDAFIEEDGDDESVPVPAPHVPVTPDDASPEFAQIIVSEPKKHAEPSTGAAGVIHGSGSYFSYLITTRAADGGLFRVRRRFRDVVALADRLAATHRGLFVPTRPDKSIVEAQVMQSHDFVNQRCAALQRYLGRLAAHPTVGRCADLHAFLTEPSGIPTSEGESPRSNPALSAATSTAVTPTAPAKAGRDFFGMFKDLRQTVANGWVAVRPPPVEEEIDTKFLAHKAKLEDFEQHIAATSQQVESLIKSNDDLRATTGHLGMTFIRLAKFEKDQNTCSSQAKRAADINSFANAVIKVSRSQTKLNAETAKHLGTIYEYLETMPSIHSAFADRSNALLHVQHLSEELFLLHTRASKLESVSSRGIDQERSRYQKIEELKVAIRATEEAKSHAREDYELIKVIHINFLIKVCMKLCIVLTILTSRMLTYCS
;
A
#
# COMPACT_ATOMS: atom_id res chain seq x y z
N MET A 1 -2.01 34.29 -93.17
CA MET A 1 -3.20 33.66 -92.58
C MET A 1 -3.42 34.28 -91.22
N MET A 2 -4.67 34.66 -90.97
CA MET A 2 -5.23 35.48 -89.89
C MET A 2 -4.83 35.04 -88.48
N GLY A 3 -4.79 35.90 -87.45
CA GLY A 3 -5.13 37.32 -87.38
C GLY A 3 -5.07 37.88 -85.94
N ALA A 4 -4.93 39.21 -85.89
CA ALA A 4 -5.33 40.21 -84.87
C ALA A 4 -4.83 40.04 -83.40
N GLU A 5 -3.97 40.92 -82.85
CA GLU A 5 -4.17 42.35 -82.45
C GLU A 5 -5.07 42.52 -81.22
N SER A 6 -4.92 43.47 -80.30
CA SER A 6 -3.87 44.36 -79.79
C SER A 6 -4.59 45.26 -78.76
N SER A 7 -3.82 45.79 -77.78
CA SER A 7 -4.00 47.15 -77.22
C SER A 7 -5.00 47.43 -76.09
N ALA A 8 -4.38 47.77 -74.94
CA ALA A 8 -4.57 48.97 -74.10
C ALA A 8 -5.87 49.20 -73.31
N GLY A 9 -5.73 49.15 -71.98
CA GLY A 9 -5.59 50.31 -71.10
C GLY A 9 -6.78 51.26 -70.86
N VAL A 10 -6.88 51.72 -69.59
CA VAL A 10 -7.35 53.05 -69.09
C VAL A 10 -8.63 53.08 -68.22
N THR A 11 -8.43 53.46 -66.94
CA THR A 11 -9.23 54.29 -65.97
C THR A 11 -10.68 53.91 -65.61
N ALA A 12 -11.09 53.77 -64.33
CA ALA A 12 -11.29 54.73 -63.20
C ALA A 12 -12.77 55.18 -63.03
N GLY A 13 -13.20 55.34 -61.77
CA GLY A 13 -14.47 55.95 -61.33
C GLY A 13 -15.55 54.94 -60.92
N GLU A 14 -15.72 54.64 -59.62
CA GLU A 14 -16.62 55.33 -58.65
C GLU A 14 -18.10 55.31 -59.07
N ASP A 15 -18.93 54.50 -58.38
CA ASP A 15 -20.23 54.98 -57.90
C ASP A 15 -20.81 54.15 -56.74
N LEU A 16 -21.56 54.86 -55.90
CA LEU A 16 -22.11 54.52 -54.59
C LEU A 16 -23.28 53.53 -54.64
N GLY A 17 -23.45 52.74 -53.58
CA GLY A 17 -24.64 51.88 -53.44
C GLY A 17 -24.70 51.08 -52.14
N ASN A 18 -25.10 51.76 -51.07
CA ASN A 18 -25.34 51.27 -49.72
C ASN A 18 -26.38 50.12 -49.65
N LEU A 19 -25.99 48.91 -49.19
CA LEU A 19 -26.90 47.97 -48.53
C LEU A 19 -26.13 47.12 -47.49
N ASN A 20 -26.58 47.26 -46.24
CA ASN A 20 -26.11 46.60 -45.03
C ASN A 20 -26.81 45.23 -44.90
N LEU A 21 -26.07 44.16 -44.56
CA LEU A 21 -26.47 43.08 -43.63
C LEU A 21 -25.45 41.93 -43.58
N ASP A 22 -25.05 41.62 -42.35
CA ASP A 22 -24.54 40.35 -41.80
C ASP A 22 -23.23 39.72 -42.29
N SER A 23 -22.17 39.95 -41.51
CA SER A 23 -21.34 38.91 -40.85
C SER A 23 -20.02 39.51 -40.40
N SER A 24 -19.85 39.75 -39.09
CA SER A 24 -18.55 40.14 -38.54
C SER A 24 -17.91 38.96 -37.82
N SER A 25 -16.84 38.47 -38.43
CA SER A 25 -15.93 37.47 -37.89
C SER A 25 -15.02 38.04 -36.81
N ALA A 26 -14.81 37.23 -35.77
CA ALA A 26 -13.61 37.06 -34.95
C ALA A 26 -12.49 38.12 -35.09
N ALA A 27 -12.33 38.92 -34.04
CA ALA A 27 -11.03 39.45 -33.63
C ALA A 27 -10.59 38.68 -32.38
N SER A 28 -9.47 37.97 -32.52
CA SER A 28 -8.75 37.28 -31.46
C SER A 28 -8.15 38.27 -30.47
N THR A 29 -8.43 38.10 -29.18
CA THR A 29 -7.66 38.69 -28.09
C THR A 29 -7.16 37.59 -27.16
N ASP A 30 -5.84 37.63 -26.97
CA ASP A 30 -4.95 36.69 -26.27
C ASP A 30 -5.13 36.77 -24.73
N PRO A 31 -5.34 35.65 -24.00
CA PRO A 31 -5.75 35.66 -22.59
C PRO A 31 -4.59 35.70 -21.58
N LEU A 32 -3.46 36.36 -21.89
CA LEU A 32 -2.28 36.37 -21.01
C LEU A 32 -1.96 37.71 -20.32
N LEU A 33 -2.82 38.73 -20.43
CA LEU A 33 -2.52 40.06 -19.87
C LEU A 33 -3.54 40.66 -18.89
N HIS A 34 -4.60 39.95 -18.50
CA HIS A 34 -5.52 40.43 -17.44
C HIS A 34 -6.06 39.29 -16.56
N PRO A 35 -5.69 39.20 -15.28
CA PRO A 35 -6.42 38.36 -14.33
C PRO A 35 -7.74 39.05 -13.91
N PRO A 36 -8.86 38.33 -13.78
CA PRO A 36 -10.12 38.89 -13.28
C PRO A 36 -10.06 39.12 -11.75
N PRO A 37 -10.83 40.08 -11.20
CA PRO A 37 -10.82 40.38 -9.77
C PRO A 37 -11.45 39.24 -8.96
N SER A 38 -10.80 38.86 -7.86
CA SER A 38 -11.26 37.83 -6.92
C SER A 38 -12.52 38.29 -6.16
N PRO A 39 -13.49 37.41 -5.88
CA PRO A 39 -14.58 37.72 -4.98
C PRO A 39 -14.11 37.65 -3.52
N SER A 40 -14.27 38.77 -2.82
CA SER A 40 -14.10 38.89 -1.38
C SER A 40 -14.98 37.88 -0.64
N SER A 41 -14.38 36.96 0.11
CA SER A 41 -15.07 36.13 1.10
C SER A 41 -14.37 36.30 2.43
N SER A 42 -15.12 36.85 3.37
CA SER A 42 -14.75 37.20 4.74
C SER A 42 -14.16 36.03 5.51
N PHE A 43 -12.98 36.24 6.11
CA PHE A 43 -12.44 35.39 7.15
C PHE A 43 -13.27 35.55 8.43
N THR A 44 -14.05 34.54 8.79
CA THR A 44 -14.41 34.28 10.19
C THR A 44 -13.50 33.17 10.69
N ALA A 45 -12.60 33.53 11.60
CA ALA A 45 -11.75 32.60 12.32
C ALA A 45 -12.62 31.67 13.17
N ALA A 46 -12.65 30.39 12.83
CA ALA A 46 -13.00 29.31 13.75
C ALA A 46 -11.75 28.44 13.88
N ALA A 47 -11.11 28.53 15.04
CA ALA A 47 -10.07 27.61 15.45
C ALA A 47 -10.71 26.23 15.62
N ASP A 48 -10.40 25.31 14.72
CA ASP A 48 -10.75 23.90 14.91
C ASP A 48 -9.65 23.30 15.78
N HIS A 49 -9.99 23.07 17.04
CA HIS A 49 -9.08 22.52 18.03
C HIS A 49 -8.81 21.04 17.74
N ASP A 50 -7.55 20.68 17.91
CA ASP A 50 -6.92 19.37 17.74
C ASP A 50 -7.68 18.24 18.48
N ALA A 51 -8.51 17.48 17.78
CA ALA A 51 -9.28 16.35 18.32
C ALA A 51 -8.45 15.04 18.34
N PHE A 52 -7.26 15.07 18.94
CA PHE A 52 -6.49 13.86 19.25
C PHE A 52 -6.35 13.59 20.75
N ILE A 53 -6.89 14.46 21.60
CA ILE A 53 -6.93 14.28 23.06
C ILE A 53 -8.33 14.65 23.52
N GLU A 54 -9.15 13.66 23.83
CA GLU A 54 -10.34 13.89 24.66
C GLU A 54 -10.01 13.56 26.12
N GLU A 55 -10.45 14.46 26.99
CA GLU A 55 -10.33 14.49 28.44
C GLU A 55 -11.26 13.42 29.05
N ASP A 56 -10.72 12.54 29.89
CA ASP A 56 -11.49 11.53 30.62
C ASP A 56 -12.44 12.20 31.63
N GLY A 57 -13.71 11.80 31.59
CA GLY A 57 -14.68 12.08 32.64
C GLY A 57 -14.73 10.93 33.64
N ASP A 58 -14.56 11.27 34.92
CA ASP A 58 -14.46 10.37 36.05
C ASP A 58 -15.72 9.49 36.24
N ASP A 59 -15.56 8.17 36.32
CA ASP A 59 -16.46 7.30 37.07
C ASP A 59 -15.69 6.13 37.73
N GLU A 60 -16.04 5.86 38.98
CA GLU A 60 -15.24 5.10 39.93
C GLU A 60 -15.65 3.61 40.01
N SER A 61 -14.65 2.71 39.86
CA SER A 61 -14.56 1.29 40.27
C SER A 61 -15.35 0.24 39.45
N VAL A 62 -14.77 -0.88 38.97
CA VAL A 62 -14.00 -1.96 39.64
C VAL A 62 -12.96 -2.58 38.67
N PRO A 63 -11.75 -3.01 39.11
CA PRO A 63 -10.73 -3.53 38.19
C PRO A 63 -10.99 -5.01 37.84
N VAL A 64 -11.37 -5.27 36.59
CA VAL A 64 -11.30 -6.60 35.96
C VAL A 64 -9.83 -6.86 35.58
N PRO A 65 -9.26 -8.05 35.84
CA PRO A 65 -7.87 -8.32 35.50
C PRO A 65 -7.70 -8.28 33.97
N ALA A 66 -6.90 -7.33 33.49
CA ALA A 66 -6.60 -7.19 32.08
C ALA A 66 -5.92 -8.46 31.54
N PRO A 67 -6.30 -8.95 30.35
CA PRO A 67 -5.58 -10.04 29.70
C PRO A 67 -4.13 -9.61 29.46
N HIS A 68 -3.20 -10.52 29.73
CA HIS A 68 -1.76 -10.28 29.61
C HIS A 68 -1.38 -9.86 28.18
N VAL A 69 -1.19 -8.56 27.99
CA VAL A 69 -0.52 -8.03 26.80
C VAL A 69 0.97 -8.41 26.90
N PRO A 70 1.60 -8.90 25.81
CA PRO A 70 3.05 -9.02 25.78
C PRO A 70 3.64 -7.63 25.95
N VAL A 71 4.26 -7.38 27.10
CA VAL A 71 5.07 -6.17 27.34
C VAL A 71 6.14 -6.13 26.25
N THR A 72 6.07 -5.11 25.40
CA THR A 72 7.06 -4.89 24.36
C THR A 72 8.24 -4.14 24.97
N PRO A 73 9.48 -4.67 24.91
CA PRO A 73 10.65 -3.84 25.16
C PRO A 73 10.81 -2.93 23.94
N ASP A 74 10.43 -1.66 24.10
CA ASP A 74 10.39 -0.62 23.05
C ASP A 74 11.80 -0.09 22.68
N ASP A 75 12.88 -0.70 23.20
CA ASP A 75 14.27 -0.20 23.06
C ASP A 75 15.33 -1.28 22.75
N ALA A 76 14.92 -2.52 22.42
CA ALA A 76 15.87 -3.57 22.08
C ALA A 76 16.42 -3.36 20.66
N SER A 77 17.76 -3.39 20.54
CA SER A 77 18.45 -3.35 19.24
C SER A 77 17.94 -4.45 18.30
N PRO A 78 17.84 -4.19 16.97
CA PRO A 78 17.36 -5.19 16.03
C PRO A 78 18.26 -6.44 16.07
N GLU A 79 17.64 -7.62 16.13
CA GLU A 79 18.33 -8.91 16.18
C GLU A 79 19.20 -9.15 14.93
N PHE A 80 18.73 -8.66 13.79
CA PHE A 80 19.45 -8.69 12.52
C PHE A 80 19.92 -7.27 12.15
N ALA A 81 21.23 -7.07 12.12
CA ALA A 81 21.84 -5.80 11.77
C ALA A 81 21.76 -5.50 10.27
N GLN A 82 21.82 -6.53 9.43
CA GLN A 82 21.78 -6.37 7.97
C GLN A 82 21.25 -7.62 7.26
N ILE A 83 20.39 -7.42 6.26
CA ILE A 83 19.92 -8.47 5.34
C ILE A 83 20.20 -8.04 3.91
N ILE A 84 20.89 -8.89 3.15
CA ILE A 84 21.22 -8.68 1.74
C ILE A 84 20.63 -9.83 0.93
N VAL A 85 19.93 -9.51 -0.16
CA VAL A 85 19.41 -10.50 -1.11
C VAL A 85 20.16 -10.34 -2.43
N SER A 86 20.78 -11.41 -2.90
CA SER A 86 21.67 -11.37 -4.08
C SER A 86 21.69 -12.70 -4.84
N GLU A 87 22.56 -12.78 -5.85
CA GLU A 87 22.89 -13.99 -6.60
C GLU A 87 21.65 -14.80 -7.07
N PRO A 88 20.76 -14.18 -7.86
CA PRO A 88 19.60 -14.89 -8.38
C PRO A 88 20.06 -16.04 -9.28
N LYS A 89 19.65 -17.26 -8.96
CA LYS A 89 19.98 -18.45 -9.77
C LYS A 89 18.71 -19.15 -10.22
N LYS A 90 18.67 -19.45 -11.51
CA LYS A 90 17.61 -20.25 -12.11
C LYS A 90 17.86 -21.72 -11.82
N HIS A 91 16.84 -22.40 -11.32
CA HIS A 91 16.83 -23.84 -11.08
C HIS A 91 15.77 -24.48 -11.95
N ALA A 92 16.04 -25.70 -12.42
CA ALA A 92 15.01 -26.58 -12.95
C ALA A 92 14.18 -27.15 -11.78
N GLU A 93 12.87 -27.21 -11.95
CA GLU A 93 11.99 -27.87 -10.99
C GLU A 93 12.15 -29.39 -11.14
N PRO A 94 12.51 -30.12 -10.08
CA PRO A 94 12.57 -31.57 -10.14
C PRO A 94 11.15 -32.10 -10.36
N SER A 95 10.93 -32.79 -11.47
CA SER A 95 9.67 -33.40 -11.89
C SER A 95 9.21 -34.45 -10.86
N THR A 96 8.49 -33.99 -9.85
CA THR A 96 7.93 -34.88 -8.82
C THR A 96 6.58 -35.39 -9.34
N GLY A 97 6.59 -36.49 -10.08
CA GLY A 97 5.42 -37.36 -10.33
C GLY A 97 4.33 -36.84 -11.28
N ALA A 98 4.06 -37.60 -12.33
CA ALA A 98 2.89 -37.55 -13.25
C ALA A 98 2.69 -36.34 -14.19
N ALA A 99 3.65 -35.41 -14.32
CA ALA A 99 3.60 -34.33 -15.32
C ALA A 99 4.69 -34.43 -16.40
N GLY A 100 5.15 -35.65 -16.71
CA GLY A 100 6.27 -35.91 -17.63
C GLY A 100 5.98 -35.82 -19.12
N VAL A 101 4.98 -35.04 -19.57
CA VAL A 101 4.61 -34.97 -21.01
C VAL A 101 4.81 -33.57 -21.62
N ILE A 102 5.27 -32.57 -20.86
CA ILE A 102 5.58 -31.25 -21.42
C ILE A 102 7.04 -30.86 -21.09
N HIS A 103 7.89 -30.91 -22.11
CA HIS A 103 9.24 -30.36 -22.04
C HIS A 103 9.16 -28.84 -21.84
N GLY A 104 9.51 -28.35 -20.64
CA GLY A 104 9.71 -26.93 -20.34
C GLY A 104 8.93 -26.32 -19.17
N SER A 105 8.01 -27.05 -18.53
CA SER A 105 7.17 -26.51 -17.46
C SER A 105 7.75 -26.74 -16.06
N GLY A 106 8.56 -25.79 -15.60
CA GLY A 106 8.97 -25.69 -14.19
C GLY A 106 10.39 -25.21 -14.04
N SER A 107 10.62 -23.90 -14.07
CA SER A 107 11.89 -23.33 -13.62
C SER A 107 11.59 -22.22 -12.61
N TYR A 108 12.40 -22.12 -11.57
CA TYR A 108 12.23 -21.13 -10.53
C TYR A 108 13.54 -20.42 -10.23
N PHE A 109 13.45 -19.20 -9.71
CA PHE A 109 14.61 -18.49 -9.20
C PHE A 109 14.73 -18.69 -7.69
N SER A 110 15.95 -18.98 -7.25
CA SER A 110 16.35 -18.85 -5.85
C SER A 110 17.25 -17.64 -5.69
N TYR A 111 17.25 -17.09 -4.48
CA TYR A 111 18.01 -15.92 -4.09
C TYR A 111 18.88 -16.29 -2.90
N LEU A 112 20.12 -15.83 -2.90
CA LEU A 112 20.97 -15.93 -1.73
C LEU A 112 20.60 -14.81 -0.76
N ILE A 113 20.24 -15.19 0.45
CA ILE A 113 19.97 -14.29 1.56
C ILE A 113 21.18 -14.37 2.49
N THR A 114 21.89 -13.25 2.62
CA THR A 114 22.99 -13.08 3.57
C THR A 114 22.51 -12.23 4.73
N THR A 115 22.49 -12.82 5.92
CA THR A 115 22.00 -12.19 7.16
C THR A 115 23.17 -11.99 8.11
N ARG A 116 23.35 -10.76 8.59
CA ARG A 116 24.27 -10.42 9.67
C ARG A 116 23.46 -10.19 10.94
N ALA A 117 23.64 -11.06 11.93
CA ALA A 117 23.08 -10.90 13.26
C ALA A 117 23.83 -9.80 14.05
N ALA A 118 23.17 -9.26 15.08
CA ALA A 118 23.73 -8.19 15.91
C ALA A 118 24.98 -8.62 16.70
N ASP A 119 25.10 -9.91 16.99
CA ASP A 119 26.26 -10.53 17.64
C ASP A 119 27.47 -10.76 16.69
N GLY A 120 27.32 -10.39 15.41
CA GLY A 120 28.35 -10.61 14.38
C GLY A 120 28.21 -11.94 13.63
N GLY A 121 27.23 -12.78 13.98
CA GLY A 121 26.92 -14.01 13.25
C GLY A 121 26.58 -13.74 11.79
N LEU A 122 27.11 -14.58 10.88
CA LEU A 122 26.87 -14.47 9.44
C LEU A 122 26.20 -15.74 8.92
N PHE A 123 24.98 -15.61 8.43
CA PHE A 123 24.20 -16.71 7.85
C PHE A 123 24.01 -16.49 6.35
N ARG A 124 24.13 -17.57 5.58
CA ARG A 124 23.91 -17.56 4.13
C ARG A 124 22.94 -18.70 3.80
N VAL A 125 21.73 -18.34 3.39
CA VAL A 125 20.69 -19.31 3.04
C VAL A 125 20.11 -18.99 1.67
N ARG A 126 19.75 -20.02 0.90
CA ARG A 126 19.07 -19.83 -0.39
C ARG A 126 17.58 -20.06 -0.26
N ARG A 127 16.78 -19.12 -0.76
CA ARG A 127 15.31 -19.21 -0.71
C ARG A 127 14.72 -18.93 -2.07
N ARG A 128 13.64 -19.62 -2.43
CA ARG A 128 12.82 -19.24 -3.59
C ARG A 128 11.68 -18.34 -3.14
N PHE A 129 11.08 -17.63 -4.10
CA PHE A 129 9.95 -16.73 -3.81
C PHE A 129 8.78 -17.45 -3.10
N ARG A 130 8.52 -18.72 -3.44
CA ARG A 130 7.49 -19.52 -2.77
C ARG A 130 7.75 -19.72 -1.27
N ASP A 131 9.00 -19.78 -0.83
CA ASP A 131 9.33 -19.94 0.58
C ASP A 131 9.03 -18.63 1.34
N VAL A 132 9.26 -17.48 0.69
CA VAL A 132 8.89 -16.14 1.20
C VAL A 132 7.36 -16.01 1.31
N VAL A 133 6.62 -16.50 0.32
CA VAL A 133 5.15 -16.55 0.34
C VAL A 133 4.67 -17.34 1.56
N ALA A 134 5.23 -18.54 1.78
CA ALA A 134 4.87 -19.38 2.91
C ALA A 134 5.23 -18.75 4.27
N LEU A 135 6.37 -18.05 4.36
CA LEU A 135 6.71 -17.26 5.54
C LEU A 135 5.66 -16.17 5.78
N ALA A 136 5.32 -15.38 4.76
CA ALA A 136 4.35 -14.31 4.87
C ALA A 136 2.98 -14.82 5.33
N ASP A 137 2.52 -15.95 4.81
CA ASP A 137 1.24 -16.55 5.19
C ASP A 137 1.26 -17.01 6.67
N ARG A 138 2.36 -17.61 7.15
CA ARG A 138 2.51 -17.99 8.57
C ARG A 138 2.56 -16.79 9.49
N LEU A 139 3.30 -15.75 9.11
CA LEU A 139 3.40 -14.51 9.87
C LEU A 139 2.04 -13.83 9.97
N ALA A 140 1.29 -13.74 8.88
CA ALA A 140 -0.07 -13.19 8.86
C ALA A 140 -1.03 -13.98 9.75
N ALA A 141 -0.93 -15.32 9.77
CA ALA A 141 -1.76 -16.16 10.63
C ALA A 141 -1.42 -16.02 12.12
N THR A 142 -0.14 -15.87 12.46
CA THR A 142 0.35 -15.87 13.86
C THR A 142 0.29 -14.48 14.50
N HIS A 143 0.32 -13.42 13.69
CA HIS A 143 0.41 -12.02 14.14
C HIS A 143 -0.79 -11.20 13.63
N ARG A 144 -2.00 -11.76 13.75
CA ARG A 144 -3.24 -11.10 13.30
C ARG A 144 -3.44 -9.76 14.00
N GLY A 145 -3.89 -8.76 13.23
CA GLY A 145 -4.07 -7.40 13.73
C GLY A 145 -2.78 -6.58 13.91
N LEU A 146 -1.60 -7.18 13.74
CA LEU A 146 -0.35 -6.41 13.66
C LEU A 146 -0.13 -5.90 12.24
N PHE A 147 0.55 -4.75 12.14
CA PHE A 147 0.94 -4.16 10.86
C PHE A 147 2.19 -4.84 10.30
N VAL A 148 2.04 -6.11 9.97
CA VAL A 148 3.10 -6.92 9.37
C VAL A 148 3.34 -6.41 7.95
N PRO A 149 4.59 -6.05 7.58
CA PRO A 149 4.94 -5.70 6.22
C PRO A 149 4.33 -6.69 5.23
N THR A 150 3.69 -6.20 4.17
CA THR A 150 3.16 -7.06 3.12
C THR A 150 4.28 -7.56 2.22
N ARG A 151 4.12 -8.80 1.75
CA ARG A 151 5.06 -9.36 0.78
C ARG A 151 4.95 -8.62 -0.56
N PRO A 152 6.03 -8.55 -1.35
CA PRO A 152 5.96 -8.09 -2.73
C PRO A 152 4.98 -8.93 -3.55
N ASP A 153 4.33 -8.30 -4.52
CA ASP A 153 3.32 -8.97 -5.33
C ASP A 153 3.90 -10.10 -6.18
N LYS A 154 3.10 -11.16 -6.33
CA LYS A 154 3.34 -12.22 -7.31
C LYS A 154 2.91 -11.71 -8.69
N SER A 155 3.58 -10.70 -9.22
CA SER A 155 3.26 -10.19 -10.55
C SER A 155 3.71 -11.18 -11.62
N ILE A 156 2.76 -11.98 -12.12
CA ILE A 156 2.95 -12.87 -13.27
C ILE A 156 2.99 -12.06 -14.56
N VAL A 157 2.25 -10.93 -14.59
CA VAL A 157 2.18 -10.02 -15.74
C VAL A 157 3.52 -9.29 -15.92
N GLU A 158 4.11 -8.74 -14.86
CA GLU A 158 5.45 -8.12 -14.95
C GLU A 158 6.52 -9.14 -15.36
N ALA A 159 6.40 -10.39 -14.90
CA ALA A 159 7.32 -11.46 -15.28
C ALA A 159 7.29 -11.77 -16.79
N GLN A 160 6.16 -11.53 -17.44
CA GLN A 160 5.96 -11.76 -18.88
C GLN A 160 6.27 -10.52 -19.72
N VAL A 161 6.09 -9.33 -19.17
CA VAL A 161 6.25 -8.04 -19.86
C VAL A 161 7.68 -7.50 -19.75
N MET A 162 8.39 -7.78 -18.65
CA MET A 162 9.78 -7.35 -18.46
C MET A 162 10.79 -8.33 -19.03
N GLN A 163 11.97 -7.83 -19.40
CA GLN A 163 13.13 -8.68 -19.64
C GLN A 163 13.41 -9.52 -18.40
N SER A 164 13.68 -10.82 -18.58
CA SER A 164 13.82 -11.76 -17.46
C SER A 164 14.87 -11.32 -16.43
N HIS A 165 15.90 -10.59 -16.86
CA HIS A 165 16.94 -10.05 -15.98
C HIS A 165 16.44 -8.89 -15.11
N ASP A 166 15.67 -7.95 -15.67
CA ASP A 166 15.18 -6.77 -14.96
C ASP A 166 14.15 -7.16 -13.89
N PHE A 167 13.26 -8.09 -14.24
CA PHE A 167 12.29 -8.64 -13.31
C PHE A 167 12.95 -9.32 -12.09
N VAL A 168 14.02 -10.08 -12.34
CA VAL A 168 14.75 -10.79 -11.29
C VAL A 168 15.46 -9.81 -10.36
N ASN A 169 16.05 -8.75 -10.88
CA ASN A 169 16.70 -7.70 -10.09
C ASN A 169 15.69 -6.88 -9.27
N GLN A 170 14.56 -6.50 -9.88
CA GLN A 170 13.48 -5.81 -9.17
C GLN A 170 12.95 -6.66 -8.02
N ARG A 171 12.71 -7.96 -8.26
CA ARG A 171 12.29 -8.90 -7.22
C ARG A 171 13.35 -9.06 -6.13
N CYS A 172 14.63 -9.09 -6.47
CA CYS A 172 15.73 -9.15 -5.51
C CYS A 172 15.69 -7.94 -4.55
N ALA A 173 15.56 -6.74 -5.10
CA ALA A 173 15.44 -5.50 -4.32
C ALA A 173 14.17 -5.49 -3.45
N ALA A 174 13.03 -5.93 -3.99
CA ALA A 174 11.78 -6.01 -3.25
C ALA A 174 11.86 -7.00 -2.08
N LEU A 175 12.47 -8.17 -2.28
CA LEU A 175 12.71 -9.16 -1.24
C LEU A 175 13.63 -8.63 -0.14
N GLN A 176 14.70 -7.92 -0.50
CA GLN A 176 15.61 -7.33 0.49
C GLN A 176 14.89 -6.29 1.36
N ARG A 177 14.11 -5.39 0.74
CA ARG A 177 13.32 -4.40 1.47
C ARG A 177 12.30 -5.08 2.38
N TYR A 178 11.58 -6.08 1.86
CA TYR A 178 10.59 -6.84 2.63
C TYR A 178 11.19 -7.50 3.88
N LEU A 179 12.26 -8.29 3.71
CA LEU A 179 12.91 -8.98 4.82
C LEU A 179 13.54 -8.01 5.82
N GLY A 180 14.12 -6.90 5.33
CA GLY A 180 14.64 -5.83 6.19
C GLY A 180 13.55 -5.20 7.05
N ARG A 181 12.35 -4.95 6.49
CA ARG A 181 11.21 -4.43 7.26
C ARG A 181 10.69 -5.44 8.29
N LEU A 182 10.64 -6.72 7.94
CA LEU A 182 10.25 -7.76 8.90
C LEU A 182 11.22 -7.78 10.08
N ALA A 183 12.53 -7.73 9.81
CA ALA A 183 13.56 -7.72 10.86
C ALA A 183 13.52 -6.46 11.73
N ALA A 184 13.17 -5.30 11.15
CA ALA A 184 13.01 -4.05 11.90
C ALA A 184 11.68 -3.96 12.67
N HIS A 185 10.71 -4.84 12.40
CA HIS A 185 9.43 -4.81 13.09
C HIS A 185 9.59 -5.31 14.54
N PRO A 186 9.11 -4.57 15.57
CA PRO A 186 9.38 -4.89 16.98
C PRO A 186 9.00 -6.33 17.38
N THR A 187 7.83 -6.80 16.98
CA THR A 187 7.37 -8.16 17.31
C THR A 187 7.86 -9.21 16.32
N VAL A 188 7.54 -9.03 15.03
CA VAL A 188 7.87 -9.99 13.96
C VAL A 188 9.37 -10.22 13.78
N GLY A 189 10.19 -9.19 14.03
CA GLY A 189 11.65 -9.28 13.90
C GLY A 189 12.27 -10.33 14.82
N ARG A 190 11.63 -10.59 15.98
CA ARG A 190 12.06 -11.58 16.99
C ARG A 190 11.29 -12.91 16.91
N CYS A 191 10.49 -13.09 15.86
CA CYS A 191 9.70 -14.30 15.70
C CYS A 191 10.58 -15.47 15.25
N ALA A 192 10.38 -16.64 15.87
CA ALA A 192 11.10 -17.87 15.53
C ALA A 192 10.97 -18.26 14.05
N ASP A 193 9.81 -18.01 13.42
CA ASP A 193 9.58 -18.27 12.00
C ASP A 193 10.53 -17.46 11.09
N LEU A 194 10.73 -16.17 11.41
CA LEU A 194 11.63 -15.30 10.65
C LEU A 194 13.09 -15.70 10.89
N HIS A 195 13.44 -15.98 12.15
CA HIS A 195 14.79 -16.42 12.51
C HIS A 195 15.16 -17.71 11.78
N ALA A 196 14.32 -18.74 11.84
CA ALA A 196 14.52 -20.00 11.12
C ALA A 196 14.60 -19.76 9.60
N PHE A 197 13.74 -18.89 9.06
CA PHE A 197 13.79 -18.54 7.64
C PHE A 197 15.11 -17.88 7.21
N LEU A 198 15.76 -17.10 8.07
CA LEU A 198 17.00 -16.40 7.75
C LEU A 198 18.28 -17.21 8.06
N THR A 199 18.19 -18.24 8.91
CA THR A 199 19.37 -18.96 9.42
C THR A 199 19.43 -20.42 9.02
N GLU A 200 18.30 -21.13 8.90
CA GLU A 200 18.29 -22.56 8.64
C GLU A 200 18.39 -22.91 7.14
N PRO A 201 19.07 -23.99 6.72
CA PRO A 201 19.08 -24.40 5.31
C PRO A 201 17.71 -24.93 4.84
N SER A 202 17.25 -24.54 3.65
CA SER A 202 15.97 -25.00 3.04
C SER A 202 16.14 -26.16 2.06
N GLY A 203 17.30 -26.82 2.08
CA GLY A 203 17.65 -27.88 1.11
C GLY A 203 18.05 -27.36 -0.29
N ILE A 204 18.06 -26.05 -0.54
CA ILE A 204 18.67 -25.47 -1.74
C ILE A 204 20.15 -25.18 -1.43
N PRO A 205 21.11 -25.87 -2.08
CA PRO A 205 22.53 -25.73 -1.75
C PRO A 205 23.03 -24.33 -2.07
N THR A 206 23.90 -23.80 -1.19
CA THR A 206 24.48 -22.46 -1.29
C THR A 206 25.58 -22.36 -2.36
N SER A 207 26.20 -23.49 -2.69
CA SER A 207 27.27 -23.62 -3.69
C SER A 207 27.09 -24.89 -4.56
N GLU A 208 27.70 -24.92 -5.75
CA GLU A 208 27.79 -26.17 -6.53
C GLU A 208 28.86 -27.07 -5.92
N GLY A 209 28.44 -28.10 -5.19
CA GLY A 209 29.34 -29.08 -4.56
C GLY A 209 28.99 -29.44 -3.12
N GLU A 210 28.09 -28.69 -2.48
CA GLU A 210 27.63 -28.97 -1.13
C GLU A 210 26.45 -29.96 -1.17
N SER A 211 26.78 -31.26 -1.14
CA SER A 211 25.82 -32.32 -0.85
C SER A 211 25.19 -32.06 0.53
N PRO A 212 23.87 -32.27 0.71
CA PRO A 212 23.26 -32.22 2.03
C PRO A 212 23.79 -33.41 2.84
N ARG A 213 24.85 -33.20 3.63
CA ARG A 213 25.25 -34.13 4.68
C ARG A 213 24.21 -34.04 5.79
N SER A 214 23.18 -34.87 5.67
CA SER A 214 22.40 -35.31 6.81
C SER A 214 23.32 -36.17 7.69
N ASN A 215 23.54 -35.74 8.93
CA ASN A 215 24.04 -36.64 9.97
C ASN A 215 22.83 -37.43 10.49
N PRO A 216 22.84 -38.78 10.43
CA PRO A 216 21.74 -39.60 10.93
C PRO A 216 22.00 -39.96 12.40
N ALA A 217 21.25 -39.35 13.32
CA ALA A 217 21.00 -39.95 14.64
C ALA A 217 19.75 -39.34 15.28
N LEU A 218 18.85 -40.23 15.70
CA LEU A 218 17.60 -40.00 16.45
C LEU A 218 16.45 -39.32 15.70
N SER A 219 15.64 -40.13 15.02
CA SER A 219 14.24 -40.39 15.42
C SER A 219 13.60 -41.34 14.41
N ALA A 220 13.73 -42.64 14.68
CA ALA A 220 12.92 -43.67 14.05
C ALA A 220 11.70 -43.92 14.95
N ALA A 221 10.51 -43.99 14.32
CA ALA A 221 9.14 -44.15 14.85
C ALA A 221 8.36 -42.82 14.71
N THR A 222 7.30 -42.67 13.90
CA THR A 222 6.33 -43.63 13.37
C THR A 222 5.71 -42.99 12.12
N SER A 223 5.74 -43.68 10.98
CA SER A 223 5.01 -43.26 9.78
C SER A 223 3.68 -43.99 9.71
N THR A 224 2.59 -43.31 10.05
CA THR A 224 1.26 -43.62 9.52
C THR A 224 0.93 -42.59 8.45
N ALA A 225 0.80 -43.08 7.23
CA ALA A 225 0.45 -42.31 6.05
C ALA A 225 -0.94 -41.69 6.20
N VAL A 226 -1.03 -40.37 6.05
CA VAL A 226 -2.27 -39.69 5.66
C VAL A 226 -1.92 -38.80 4.48
N THR A 227 -2.53 -39.11 3.35
CA THR A 227 -2.49 -38.35 2.10
C THR A 227 -2.91 -36.89 2.31
N PRO A 228 -2.12 -35.88 1.90
CA PRO A 228 -2.63 -34.52 1.78
C PRO A 228 -3.24 -34.34 0.39
N THR A 229 -4.57 -34.26 0.35
CA THR A 229 -5.32 -33.65 -0.75
C THR A 229 -4.88 -32.20 -0.92
N ALA A 230 -4.70 -31.79 -2.18
CA ALA A 230 -4.19 -30.49 -2.60
C ALA A 230 -4.93 -29.30 -1.95
N PRO A 231 -4.22 -28.20 -1.60
CA PRO A 231 -4.89 -26.96 -1.22
C PRO A 231 -5.49 -26.33 -2.49
N ALA A 232 -6.83 -26.32 -2.54
CA ALA A 232 -7.55 -25.53 -3.51
C ALA A 232 -7.20 -24.04 -3.30
N LYS A 233 -6.95 -23.36 -4.42
CA LYS A 233 -6.77 -21.91 -4.50
C LYS A 233 -8.00 -21.22 -3.90
N ALA A 234 -7.90 -20.73 -2.67
CA ALA A 234 -8.86 -19.81 -2.10
C ALA A 234 -8.60 -18.42 -2.69
N GLY A 235 -9.35 -18.08 -3.74
CA GLY A 235 -9.22 -16.80 -4.43
C GLY A 235 -10.14 -16.75 -5.62
N ARG A 236 -11.28 -16.07 -5.44
CA ARG A 236 -12.49 -15.97 -6.29
C ARG A 236 -13.56 -17.00 -5.95
N ASP A 237 -14.40 -16.66 -4.97
CA ASP A 237 -15.86 -16.85 -5.03
C ASP A 237 -16.61 -16.18 -3.86
N PHE A 238 -16.20 -14.97 -3.46
CA PHE A 238 -16.91 -14.20 -2.43
C PHE A 238 -18.29 -13.68 -2.90
N PHE A 239 -18.52 -13.56 -4.22
CA PHE A 239 -19.83 -13.17 -4.77
C PHE A 239 -20.81 -14.35 -4.92
N GLY A 240 -20.36 -15.60 -4.88
CA GLY A 240 -21.20 -16.80 -5.00
C GLY A 240 -21.95 -17.13 -3.70
N MET A 241 -21.26 -17.04 -2.56
CA MET A 241 -21.82 -17.41 -1.25
C MET A 241 -22.92 -16.44 -0.78
N PHE A 242 -22.88 -15.17 -1.21
CA PHE A 242 -23.93 -14.18 -0.94
C PHE A 242 -25.23 -14.46 -1.70
N LYS A 243 -25.15 -15.18 -2.83
CA LYS A 243 -26.32 -15.52 -3.67
C LYS A 243 -27.05 -16.76 -3.16
N ASP A 244 -26.31 -17.75 -2.65
CA ASP A 244 -26.89 -18.98 -2.09
C ASP A 244 -27.56 -18.75 -0.72
N LEU A 245 -27.09 -17.76 0.05
CA LEU A 245 -27.77 -17.34 1.27
C LEU A 245 -29.12 -16.69 0.94
N ARG A 246 -29.22 -15.87 -0.12
CA ARG A 246 -30.49 -15.29 -0.58
C ARG A 246 -31.47 -16.33 -1.15
N GLN A 247 -30.97 -17.38 -1.80
CA GLN A 247 -31.82 -18.43 -2.36
C GLN A 247 -32.42 -19.33 -1.26
N THR A 248 -31.72 -19.48 -0.13
CA THR A 248 -32.17 -20.32 1.01
C THR A 248 -33.21 -19.63 1.90
N VAL A 249 -33.27 -18.28 1.92
CA VAL A 249 -34.33 -17.51 2.62
C VAL A 249 -35.66 -17.42 1.85
N ALA A 250 -35.71 -17.87 0.60
CA ALA A 250 -36.94 -17.82 -0.20
C ALA A 250 -38.02 -18.82 0.27
N ASN A 251 -37.65 -19.83 1.05
CA ASN A 251 -38.59 -20.82 1.58
C ASN A 251 -38.88 -20.57 3.06
N GLY A 252 -39.58 -19.45 3.33
CA GLY A 252 -40.45 -19.30 4.50
C GLY A 252 -39.77 -19.06 5.85
N TRP A 253 -39.19 -17.87 6.06
CA TRP A 253 -39.00 -17.35 7.41
C TRP A 253 -39.04 -15.80 7.35
N VAL A 254 -39.98 -15.21 8.09
CA VAL A 254 -40.03 -13.75 8.31
C VAL A 254 -38.71 -13.33 8.96
N ALA A 255 -37.94 -12.50 8.26
CA ALA A 255 -36.63 -12.02 8.67
C ALA A 255 -36.74 -11.10 9.90
N VAL A 256 -36.76 -11.70 11.09
CA VAL A 256 -36.47 -10.98 12.33
C VAL A 256 -34.94 -10.97 12.45
N ARG A 257 -34.30 -9.95 11.88
CA ARG A 257 -32.88 -9.68 12.16
C ARG A 257 -32.78 -9.23 13.62
N PRO A 258 -31.89 -9.80 14.44
CA PRO A 258 -31.68 -9.28 15.79
C PRO A 258 -31.28 -7.79 15.72
N PRO A 259 -31.76 -6.94 16.63
CA PRO A 259 -31.37 -5.54 16.67
C PRO A 259 -29.85 -5.46 16.89
N PRO A 260 -29.11 -4.73 16.02
CA PRO A 260 -27.66 -4.69 16.12
C PRO A 260 -27.23 -3.93 17.38
N VAL A 261 -26.30 -4.51 18.13
CA VAL A 261 -25.65 -3.82 19.27
C VAL A 261 -24.57 -2.88 18.72
N GLU A 262 -24.36 -1.71 19.33
CA GLU A 262 -23.38 -0.71 18.85
C GLU A 262 -21.94 -1.27 18.82
N GLU A 263 -21.59 -2.14 19.78
CA GLU A 263 -20.35 -2.92 19.80
C GLU A 263 -20.19 -3.83 18.57
N GLU A 264 -21.30 -4.28 17.98
CA GLU A 264 -21.30 -5.14 16.79
C GLU A 264 -21.07 -4.33 15.49
N ILE A 265 -21.18 -3.00 15.48
CA ILE A 265 -20.97 -2.17 14.27
C ILE A 265 -19.60 -1.46 14.27
N ASP A 266 -18.99 -1.24 15.44
CA ASP A 266 -17.69 -0.57 15.62
C ASP A 266 -17.54 0.70 14.78
N THR A 267 -18.43 1.65 15.02
CA THR A 267 -18.55 2.92 14.28
C THR A 267 -17.25 3.73 14.32
N LYS A 268 -16.53 3.73 15.44
CA LYS A 268 -15.23 4.39 15.60
C LYS A 268 -14.18 3.83 14.63
N PHE A 269 -14.10 2.50 14.50
CA PHE A 269 -13.20 1.86 13.55
C PHE A 269 -13.56 2.19 12.11
N LEU A 270 -14.84 2.17 11.74
CA LEU A 270 -15.27 2.53 10.39
C LEU A 270 -14.91 3.97 10.03
N ALA A 271 -15.10 4.91 10.96
CA ALA A 271 -14.69 6.30 10.78
C ALA A 271 -13.16 6.44 10.62
N HIS A 272 -12.38 5.76 11.46
CA HIS A 272 -10.92 5.77 11.34
C HIS A 272 -10.42 5.13 10.05
N LYS A 273 -11.05 4.05 9.61
CA LYS A 273 -10.74 3.38 8.35
C LYS A 273 -10.97 4.30 7.16
N ALA A 274 -12.13 4.95 7.09
CA ALA A 274 -12.45 5.91 6.03
C ALA A 274 -11.45 7.08 6.01
N LYS A 275 -11.14 7.65 7.18
CA LYS A 275 -10.16 8.75 7.30
C LYS A 275 -8.76 8.33 6.80
N LEU A 276 -8.36 7.09 7.05
CA LEU A 276 -7.07 6.58 6.56
C LEU A 276 -7.09 6.39 5.03
N GLU A 277 -8.17 5.87 4.46
CA GLU A 277 -8.35 5.72 3.02
C GLU A 277 -8.27 7.09 2.32
N ASP A 278 -8.89 8.12 2.89
CA ASP A 278 -8.78 9.51 2.40
C ASP A 278 -7.32 10.00 2.47
N PHE A 279 -6.63 9.75 3.59
CA PHE A 279 -5.21 10.13 3.73
C PHE A 279 -4.31 9.43 2.72
N GLU A 280 -4.52 8.13 2.47
CA GLU A 280 -3.78 7.42 1.43
C GLU A 280 -4.00 8.06 0.06
N GLN A 281 -5.23 8.42 -0.29
CA GLN A 281 -5.53 9.11 -1.54
C GLN A 281 -4.81 10.46 -1.62
N HIS A 282 -4.79 11.23 -0.53
CA HIS A 282 -4.04 12.48 -0.46
C HIS A 282 -2.54 12.27 -0.64
N ILE A 283 -1.94 11.30 0.06
CA ILE A 283 -0.50 10.98 -0.05
C ILE A 283 -0.16 10.55 -1.48
N ALA A 284 -1.00 9.72 -2.11
CA ALA A 284 -0.83 9.29 -3.49
C ALA A 284 -0.90 10.49 -4.47
N ALA A 285 -1.90 11.36 -4.33
CA ALA A 285 -2.01 12.57 -5.14
C ALA A 285 -0.81 13.51 -4.94
N THR A 286 -0.36 13.71 -3.70
CA THR A 286 0.83 14.51 -3.38
C THR A 286 2.08 13.91 -4.02
N SER A 287 2.26 12.58 -4.02
CA SER A 287 3.40 11.93 -4.67
C SER A 287 3.48 12.26 -6.17
N GLN A 288 2.34 12.18 -6.88
CA GLN A 288 2.25 12.50 -8.30
C GLN A 288 2.53 13.99 -8.57
N GLN A 289 2.04 14.88 -7.70
CA GLN A 289 2.32 16.32 -7.80
C GLN A 289 3.81 16.62 -7.60
N VAL A 290 4.46 15.96 -6.63
CA VAL A 290 5.90 16.13 -6.36
C VAL A 290 6.74 15.57 -7.52
N GLU A 291 6.37 14.43 -8.10
CA GLU A 291 7.02 13.90 -9.33
C GLU A 291 6.95 14.90 -10.49
N SER A 292 5.76 15.47 -10.73
CA SER A 292 5.54 16.49 -11.75
C SER A 292 6.38 17.75 -11.49
N LEU A 293 6.47 18.19 -10.23
CA LEU A 293 7.30 19.33 -9.82
C LEU A 293 8.78 19.08 -10.07
N ILE A 294 9.30 17.90 -9.70
CA ILE A 294 10.70 17.52 -9.94
C ILE A 294 11.00 17.57 -11.44
N LYS A 295 10.10 17.02 -12.27
CA LYS A 295 10.25 17.03 -13.72
C LYS A 295 10.28 18.46 -14.28
N SER A 296 9.30 19.29 -13.90
CA SER A 296 9.23 20.70 -14.33
C SER A 296 10.49 21.49 -13.92
N ASN A 297 10.98 21.29 -12.70
CA ASN A 297 12.21 21.93 -12.24
C ASN A 297 13.45 21.42 -13.00
N ASP A 298 13.47 20.15 -13.42
CA ASP A 298 14.58 19.61 -14.21
C ASP A 298 14.62 20.21 -15.63
N ASP A 299 13.46 20.40 -16.24
CA ASP A 299 13.30 21.08 -17.52
C ASP A 299 13.71 22.57 -17.43
N LEU A 300 13.30 23.25 -16.35
CA LEU A 300 13.72 24.63 -16.07
C LEU A 300 15.23 24.72 -15.85
N ARG A 301 15.83 23.76 -15.12
CA ARG A 301 17.29 23.66 -14.91
C ARG A 301 18.02 23.50 -16.22
N ALA A 302 17.56 22.61 -17.10
CA ALA A 302 18.16 22.37 -18.40
C ALA A 302 18.11 23.64 -19.28
N THR A 303 16.96 24.29 -19.33
CA THR A 303 16.75 25.53 -20.10
C THR A 303 17.63 26.67 -19.58
N THR A 304 17.65 26.88 -18.25
CA THR A 304 18.49 27.88 -17.59
C THR A 304 19.97 27.61 -17.83
N GLY A 305 20.41 26.35 -17.76
CA GLY A 305 21.78 25.95 -18.06
C GLY A 305 22.16 26.26 -19.52
N HIS A 306 21.29 25.93 -20.46
CA HIS A 306 21.51 26.24 -21.88
C HIS A 306 21.60 27.75 -22.13
N LEU A 307 20.70 28.54 -21.52
CA LEU A 307 20.71 30.00 -21.58
C LEU A 307 22.02 30.59 -21.04
N GLY A 308 22.51 30.10 -19.90
CA GLY A 308 23.80 30.53 -19.36
C GLY A 308 24.95 30.23 -20.34
N MET A 309 24.95 29.05 -20.96
CA MET A 309 25.97 28.68 -21.94
C MET A 309 25.90 29.50 -23.23
N THR A 310 24.71 29.89 -23.70
CA THR A 310 24.57 30.77 -24.87
C THR A 310 25.10 32.17 -24.58
N PHE A 311 24.83 32.72 -23.38
CA PHE A 311 25.40 34.02 -22.98
C PHE A 311 26.92 33.98 -22.81
N ILE A 312 27.51 32.87 -22.33
CA ILE A 312 28.98 32.71 -22.33
C ILE A 312 29.55 32.79 -23.75
N ARG A 313 28.91 32.13 -24.73
CA ARG A 313 29.34 32.20 -26.14
C ARG A 313 29.19 33.60 -26.71
N LEU A 314 28.10 34.30 -26.38
CA LEU A 314 27.88 35.69 -26.78
C LEU A 314 28.94 36.63 -26.19
N ALA A 315 29.25 36.50 -24.90
CA ALA A 315 30.31 37.26 -24.26
C ALA A 315 31.68 37.03 -24.91
N LYS A 316 31.97 35.78 -25.29
CA LYS A 316 33.21 35.44 -26.01
C LYS A 316 33.24 36.10 -27.40
N PHE A 317 32.16 36.00 -28.15
CA PHE A 317 32.05 36.64 -29.47
C PHE A 317 32.25 38.16 -29.40
N GLU A 318 31.59 38.84 -28.46
CA GLU A 318 31.76 40.28 -28.23
C GLU A 318 33.20 40.64 -27.86
N LYS A 319 33.87 39.82 -27.05
CA LYS A 319 35.27 40.00 -26.68
C LYS A 319 36.21 39.83 -27.88
N ASP A 320 35.92 38.87 -28.77
CA ASP A 320 36.73 38.61 -29.97
C ASP A 320 36.58 39.74 -31.02
N GLN A 321 35.49 40.52 -30.98
CA GLN A 321 35.22 41.69 -31.86
C GLN A 321 35.70 43.05 -31.31
N ASN A 322 36.50 43.07 -30.24
CA ASN A 322 36.90 44.26 -29.49
C ASN A 322 37.54 45.39 -30.35
N THR A 323 36.70 46.29 -30.85
CA THR A 323 37.12 47.49 -31.59
C THR A 323 36.97 48.77 -30.76
N CYS A 324 36.21 48.73 -29.65
CA CYS A 324 36.02 49.87 -28.74
C CYS A 324 35.84 49.43 -27.27
N SER A 325 36.16 50.32 -26.33
CA SER A 325 36.07 50.08 -24.87
C SER A 325 34.65 49.76 -24.38
N SER A 326 33.61 50.23 -25.07
CA SER A 326 32.21 49.96 -24.73
C SER A 326 31.79 48.50 -25.00
N GLN A 327 32.39 47.84 -26.00
CA GLN A 327 32.18 46.40 -26.27
C GLN A 327 32.84 45.53 -25.22
N ALA A 328 34.07 45.86 -24.80
CA ALA A 328 34.76 45.13 -23.74
C ALA A 328 33.97 45.13 -22.42
N LYS A 329 33.37 46.28 -22.05
CA LYS A 329 32.49 46.39 -20.88
C LYS A 329 31.23 45.53 -21.02
N ARG A 330 30.57 45.59 -22.18
CA ARG A 330 29.38 44.78 -22.48
C ARG A 330 29.67 43.28 -22.41
N ALA A 331 30.80 42.83 -22.97
CA ALA A 331 31.22 41.43 -22.91
C ALA A 331 31.42 40.96 -21.45
N ALA A 332 32.00 41.81 -20.59
CA ALA A 332 32.16 41.52 -19.17
C ALA A 332 30.79 41.42 -18.44
N ASP A 333 29.87 42.33 -18.73
CA ASP A 333 28.52 42.33 -18.15
C ASP A 333 27.74 41.09 -18.56
N ILE A 334 27.77 40.71 -19.85
CA ILE A 334 27.16 39.48 -20.37
C ILE A 334 27.76 38.25 -19.69
N ASN A 335 29.08 38.20 -19.52
CA ASN A 335 29.74 37.07 -18.85
C ASN A 335 29.35 36.99 -17.37
N SER A 336 29.22 38.12 -16.68
CA SER A 336 28.73 38.18 -15.29
C SER A 336 27.31 37.63 -15.18
N PHE A 337 26.40 38.10 -16.05
CA PHE A 337 25.03 37.59 -16.14
C PHE A 337 25.00 36.09 -16.42
N ALA A 338 25.79 35.62 -17.39
CA ALA A 338 25.87 34.21 -17.75
C ALA A 338 26.30 33.34 -16.56
N ASN A 339 27.31 33.77 -15.79
CA ASN A 339 27.74 33.09 -14.58
C ASN A 339 26.65 33.06 -13.50
N ALA A 340 25.89 34.14 -13.35
CA ALA A 340 24.74 34.17 -12.44
C ALA A 340 23.66 33.17 -12.85
N VAL A 341 23.32 33.10 -14.15
CA VAL A 341 22.36 32.13 -14.70
C VAL A 341 22.83 30.68 -14.50
N ILE A 342 24.11 30.39 -14.75
CA ILE A 342 24.67 29.05 -14.46
C ILE A 342 24.62 28.73 -12.97
N LYS A 343 24.84 29.71 -12.10
CA LYS A 343 24.72 29.53 -10.64
C LYS A 343 23.28 29.18 -10.25
N VAL A 344 22.27 29.81 -10.85
CA VAL A 344 20.85 29.47 -10.67
C VAL A 344 20.57 28.03 -11.10
N SER A 345 21.04 27.63 -12.28
CA SER A 345 20.89 26.24 -12.77
C SER A 345 21.50 25.22 -11.79
N ARG A 346 22.69 25.51 -11.22
CA ARG A 346 23.31 24.66 -10.20
C ARG A 346 22.50 24.60 -8.90
N SER A 347 21.91 25.71 -8.46
CA SER A 347 21.04 25.71 -7.28
C SER A 347 19.76 24.88 -7.49
N GLN A 348 19.19 24.87 -8.70
CA GLN A 348 18.03 24.05 -9.05
C GLN A 348 18.34 22.55 -8.97
N THR A 349 19.57 22.12 -9.34
CA THR A 349 20.00 20.72 -9.11
C THR A 349 19.95 20.33 -7.63
N LYS A 350 20.42 21.21 -6.75
CA LYS A 350 20.42 20.94 -5.30
C LYS A 350 19.00 20.88 -4.74
N LEU A 351 18.11 21.78 -5.20
CA LEU A 351 16.70 21.78 -4.82
C LEU A 351 16.01 20.48 -5.24
N ASN A 352 16.14 20.08 -6.50
CA ASN A 352 15.56 18.84 -7.01
C ASN A 352 16.04 17.59 -6.25
N ALA A 353 17.32 17.55 -5.90
CA ALA A 353 17.87 16.45 -5.11
C ALA A 353 17.22 16.35 -3.71
N GLU A 354 16.91 17.49 -3.08
CA GLU A 354 16.22 17.51 -1.77
C GLU A 354 14.73 17.14 -1.91
N THR A 355 14.04 17.67 -2.93
CA THR A 355 12.65 17.31 -3.22
C THR A 355 12.49 15.81 -3.51
N ALA A 356 13.44 15.20 -4.22
CA ALA A 356 13.46 13.76 -4.47
C ALA A 356 13.60 12.92 -3.18
N LYS A 357 14.33 13.41 -2.17
CA LYS A 357 14.41 12.72 -0.86
C LYS A 357 13.06 12.74 -0.14
N HIS A 358 12.37 13.88 -0.16
CA HIS A 358 11.04 14.00 0.43
C HIS A 358 10.01 13.09 -0.28
N LEU A 359 10.09 12.98 -1.61
CA LEU A 359 9.30 12.01 -2.37
C LEU A 359 9.59 10.56 -1.93
N GLY A 360 10.85 10.23 -1.66
CA GLY A 360 11.22 8.93 -1.09
C GLY A 360 10.50 8.62 0.22
N THR A 361 10.43 9.58 1.14
CA THR A 361 9.68 9.42 2.40
C THR A 361 8.18 9.25 2.18
N ILE A 362 7.60 9.95 1.21
CA ILE A 362 6.19 9.77 0.82
C ILE A 362 5.93 8.35 0.33
N TYR A 363 6.81 7.80 -0.51
CA TYR A 363 6.68 6.41 -0.96
C TYR A 363 6.84 5.41 0.17
N GLU A 364 7.72 5.65 1.16
CA GLU A 364 7.82 4.77 2.33
C GLU A 364 6.47 4.64 3.06
N TYR A 365 5.71 5.73 3.19
CA TYR A 365 4.35 5.67 3.75
C TYR A 365 3.38 4.88 2.86
N LEU A 366 3.36 5.15 1.56
CA LEU A 366 2.50 4.40 0.62
C LEU A 366 2.82 2.90 0.64
N GLU A 367 4.10 2.53 0.77
CA GLU A 367 4.53 1.15 0.87
C GLU A 367 4.11 0.47 2.20
N THR A 368 3.75 1.23 3.24
CA THR A 368 3.17 0.68 4.48
C THR A 368 1.66 0.47 4.42
N MET A 369 0.94 1.21 3.56
CA MET A 369 -0.53 1.16 3.47
C MET A 369 -1.10 -0.24 3.28
N PRO A 370 -0.53 -1.12 2.43
CA PRO A 370 -1.05 -2.49 2.29
C PRO A 370 -1.02 -3.29 3.60
N SER A 371 -0.05 -3.02 4.47
CA SER A 371 0.06 -3.68 5.80
C SER A 371 -1.06 -3.19 6.72
N ILE A 372 -1.41 -1.91 6.61
CA ILE A 372 -2.51 -1.30 7.35
C ILE A 372 -3.86 -1.85 6.89
N HIS A 373 -4.08 -1.93 5.58
CA HIS A 373 -5.27 -2.56 5.01
C HIS A 373 -5.42 -4.02 5.41
N SER A 374 -4.32 -4.78 5.45
CA SER A 374 -4.35 -6.17 5.90
C SER A 374 -4.79 -6.30 7.36
N ALA A 375 -4.24 -5.47 8.26
CA ALA A 375 -4.65 -5.46 9.66
C ALA A 375 -6.11 -5.02 9.82
N PHE A 376 -6.56 -3.99 9.09
CA PHE A 376 -7.96 -3.57 9.09
C PHE A 376 -8.90 -4.66 8.57
N ALA A 377 -8.48 -5.43 7.57
CA ALA A 377 -9.23 -6.60 7.12
C ALA A 377 -9.31 -7.67 8.22
N ASP A 378 -8.25 -7.90 9.00
CA ASP A 378 -8.31 -8.80 10.16
C ASP A 378 -9.37 -8.37 11.19
N ARG A 379 -9.42 -7.09 11.55
CA ARG A 379 -10.43 -6.55 12.49
C ARG A 379 -11.84 -6.67 11.92
N SER A 380 -12.04 -6.32 10.64
CA SER A 380 -13.33 -6.49 9.97
C SER A 380 -13.77 -7.96 9.95
N ASN A 381 -12.86 -8.89 9.64
CA ASN A 381 -13.15 -10.32 9.60
C ASN A 381 -13.45 -10.88 10.99
N ALA A 382 -12.75 -10.43 12.03
CA ALA A 382 -13.02 -10.82 13.42
C ALA A 382 -14.39 -10.32 13.88
N LEU A 383 -14.75 -9.07 13.56
CA LEU A 383 -16.08 -8.53 13.86
C LEU A 383 -17.19 -9.29 13.12
N LEU A 384 -16.99 -9.57 11.83
CA LEU A 384 -17.92 -10.39 11.03
C LEU A 384 -18.11 -11.79 11.63
N HIS A 385 -17.07 -12.39 12.19
CA HIS A 385 -17.17 -13.68 12.88
C HIS A 385 -18.06 -13.56 14.13
N VAL A 386 -17.85 -12.54 14.98
CA VAL A 386 -18.71 -12.28 16.15
C VAL A 386 -20.16 -12.10 15.74
N GLN A 387 -20.42 -11.31 14.69
CA GLN A 387 -21.78 -11.10 14.16
C GLN A 387 -22.40 -12.39 13.64
N HIS A 388 -21.65 -13.21 12.91
CA HIS A 388 -22.13 -14.49 12.40
C HIS A 388 -22.56 -15.44 13.54
N LEU A 389 -21.75 -15.54 14.59
CA LEU A 389 -22.09 -16.35 15.77
C LEU A 389 -23.27 -15.75 16.56
N SER A 390 -23.40 -14.42 16.64
CA SER A 390 -24.61 -13.77 17.19
C SER A 390 -25.88 -14.18 16.44
N GLU A 391 -25.83 -14.18 15.11
CA GLU A 391 -26.96 -14.58 14.26
C GLU A 391 -27.30 -16.06 14.42
N GLU A 392 -26.29 -16.95 14.44
CA GLU A 392 -26.49 -18.38 14.66
C GLU A 392 -27.12 -18.66 16.04
N LEU A 393 -26.61 -18.02 17.09
CA LEU A 393 -27.10 -18.12 18.46
C LEU A 393 -28.57 -17.67 18.55
N PHE A 394 -28.93 -16.54 17.90
CA PHE A 394 -30.31 -16.08 17.81
C PHE A 394 -31.24 -17.10 17.12
N LEU A 395 -30.79 -17.72 16.03
CA LEU A 395 -31.55 -18.75 15.32
C LEU A 395 -31.75 -20.00 16.18
N LEU A 396 -30.71 -20.43 16.90
CA LEU A 396 -30.78 -21.57 17.82
C LEU A 396 -31.76 -21.32 18.98
N HIS A 397 -31.68 -20.15 19.64
CA HIS A 397 -32.64 -19.75 20.68
C HIS A 397 -34.06 -19.70 20.16
N THR A 398 -34.27 -19.09 18.98
CA THR A 398 -35.60 -19.00 18.37
C THR A 398 -36.16 -20.39 18.09
N ARG A 399 -35.34 -21.33 17.61
CA ARG A 399 -35.74 -22.71 17.36
C ARG A 399 -36.06 -23.47 18.65
N ALA A 400 -35.27 -23.29 19.70
CA ALA A 400 -35.52 -23.88 21.01
C ALA A 400 -36.85 -23.37 21.60
N SER A 401 -37.07 -22.05 21.60
CA SER A 401 -38.30 -21.42 22.10
C SER A 401 -39.55 -21.86 21.32
N LYS A 402 -39.45 -22.02 19.99
CA LYS A 402 -40.53 -22.59 19.17
C LYS A 402 -40.84 -24.03 19.54
N LEU A 403 -39.83 -24.87 19.80
CA LEU A 403 -40.06 -26.26 20.22
C LEU A 403 -40.58 -26.36 21.66
N GLU A 404 -40.24 -25.40 22.52
CA GLU A 404 -40.76 -25.28 23.88
C GLU A 404 -42.23 -24.86 23.91
N SER A 405 -42.66 -23.99 22.99
CA SER A 405 -44.04 -23.48 22.91
C SER A 405 -45.03 -24.43 22.22
N VAL A 406 -44.55 -25.42 21.45
CA VAL A 406 -45.42 -26.41 20.79
C VAL A 406 -45.75 -27.56 21.74
N SER A 407 -47.04 -27.76 22.03
CA SER A 407 -47.55 -28.92 22.77
C SER A 407 -47.56 -30.17 21.87
N SER A 408 -47.04 -31.30 22.38
CA SER A 408 -47.07 -32.59 21.67
C SER A 408 -48.26 -33.46 22.11
N ARG A 409 -48.75 -34.33 21.23
CA ARG A 409 -49.86 -35.26 21.51
C ARG A 409 -49.30 -36.68 21.66
N GLY A 410 -48.90 -37.03 22.87
CA GLY A 410 -48.46 -38.38 23.23
C GLY A 410 -47.07 -38.43 23.88
N ILE A 411 -46.86 -39.41 24.77
CA ILE A 411 -45.66 -39.54 25.61
C ILE A 411 -44.37 -39.69 24.78
N ASP A 412 -44.42 -40.48 23.70
CA ASP A 412 -43.25 -40.71 22.84
C ASP A 412 -42.86 -39.46 22.03
N GLN A 413 -43.85 -38.69 21.59
CA GLN A 413 -43.63 -37.43 20.87
C GLN A 413 -43.06 -36.36 21.81
N GLU A 414 -43.53 -36.34 23.06
CA GLU A 414 -43.05 -35.45 24.10
C GLU A 414 -41.60 -35.77 24.47
N ARG A 415 -41.24 -37.06 24.61
CA ARG A 415 -39.87 -37.50 24.88
C ARG A 415 -38.90 -37.10 23.76
N SER A 416 -39.31 -37.28 22.50
CA SER A 416 -38.50 -36.85 21.33
C SER A 416 -38.34 -35.32 21.27
N ARG A 417 -39.38 -34.55 21.63
CA ARG A 417 -39.33 -33.09 21.72
C ARG A 417 -38.34 -32.62 22.77
N TYR A 418 -38.38 -33.20 23.98
CA TYR A 418 -37.42 -32.91 25.04
C TYR A 418 -35.98 -33.21 24.63
N GLN A 419 -35.75 -34.35 23.97
CA GLN A 419 -34.43 -34.69 23.46
C GLN A 419 -33.90 -33.65 22.47
N LYS A 420 -34.72 -33.21 21.51
CA LYS A 420 -34.36 -32.16 20.54
C LYS A 420 -34.10 -30.80 21.20
N ILE A 421 -34.85 -30.47 22.25
CA ILE A 421 -34.62 -29.24 23.03
C ILE A 421 -33.27 -29.34 23.75
N GLU A 422 -32.94 -30.49 24.33
CA GLU A 422 -31.64 -30.66 25.00
C GLU A 422 -30.47 -30.62 24.01
N GLU A 423 -30.62 -31.24 22.83
CA GLU A 423 -29.65 -31.12 21.73
C GLU A 423 -29.44 -29.65 21.31
N LEU A 424 -30.53 -28.89 21.18
CA LEU A 424 -30.43 -27.45 20.89
C LEU A 424 -29.79 -26.65 22.03
N LYS A 425 -30.06 -27.00 23.29
CA LYS A 425 -29.40 -26.36 24.45
C LYS A 425 -27.90 -26.63 24.48
N VAL A 426 -27.48 -27.85 24.12
CA VAL A 426 -26.05 -28.17 23.95
C VAL A 426 -25.45 -27.32 22.83
N ALA A 427 -26.11 -27.22 21.68
CA ALA A 427 -25.64 -26.39 20.57
C ALA A 427 -25.55 -24.90 20.94
N ILE A 428 -26.55 -24.36 21.64
CA ILE A 428 -26.56 -22.98 22.15
C ILE A 428 -25.34 -22.72 23.02
N ARG A 429 -25.06 -23.60 24.00
CA ARG A 429 -23.89 -23.46 24.88
C ARG A 429 -22.58 -23.47 24.11
N ALA A 430 -22.44 -24.37 23.13
CA ALA A 430 -21.25 -24.44 22.30
C ALA A 430 -21.07 -23.19 21.42
N THR A 431 -22.14 -22.66 20.83
CA THR A 431 -22.11 -21.42 20.03
C THR A 431 -21.86 -20.19 20.91
N GLU A 432 -22.41 -20.14 22.14
CA GLU A 432 -22.11 -19.10 23.14
C GLU A 432 -20.62 -19.09 23.50
N GLU A 433 -20.05 -20.26 23.78
CA GLU A 433 -18.62 -20.41 24.06
C GLU A 433 -17.77 -19.96 22.86
N ALA A 434 -18.11 -20.40 21.65
CA ALA A 434 -17.42 -19.97 20.43
C ALA A 434 -17.53 -18.44 20.23
N LYS A 435 -18.68 -17.84 20.52
CA LYS A 435 -18.89 -16.39 20.46
C LYS A 435 -18.03 -15.66 21.48
N SER A 436 -17.89 -16.19 22.70
CA SER A 436 -17.01 -15.62 23.72
C SER A 436 -15.57 -15.57 23.24
N HIS A 437 -15.05 -16.68 22.73
CA HIS A 437 -13.69 -16.74 22.16
C HIS A 437 -13.51 -15.78 20.97
N ALA A 438 -14.47 -15.75 20.03
CA ALA A 438 -14.41 -14.83 18.89
C ALA A 438 -14.43 -13.34 19.32
N ARG A 439 -15.14 -13.03 20.42
CA ARG A 439 -15.19 -11.68 20.99
C ARG A 439 -13.85 -11.31 21.64
N GLU A 440 -13.22 -12.22 22.37
CA GLU A 440 -11.89 -12.02 22.95
C GLU A 440 -10.83 -11.78 21.86
N ASP A 441 -10.84 -12.59 20.80
CA ASP A 441 -9.97 -12.41 19.63
C ASP A 441 -10.16 -11.02 18.97
N TYR A 442 -11.42 -10.59 18.82
CA TYR A 442 -11.74 -9.29 18.26
C TYR A 442 -11.26 -8.14 19.15
N GLU A 443 -11.48 -8.21 20.46
CA GLU A 443 -11.03 -7.19 21.41
C GLU A 443 -9.49 -7.12 21.47
N LEU A 444 -8.80 -8.25 21.37
CA LEU A 444 -7.34 -8.28 21.26
C LEU A 444 -6.85 -7.51 20.02
N ILE A 445 -7.43 -7.78 18.85
CA ILE A 445 -7.10 -7.06 17.61
C ILE A 445 -7.41 -5.57 17.74
N LYS A 446 -8.54 -5.22 18.34
CA LYS A 446 -8.95 -3.84 18.59
C LYS A 446 -7.94 -3.08 19.47
N VAL A 447 -7.46 -3.69 20.56
CA VAL A 447 -6.42 -3.12 21.44
C VAL A 447 -5.10 -2.94 20.70
N ILE A 448 -4.68 -3.93 19.89
CA ILE A 448 -3.46 -3.84 19.06
C ILE A 448 -3.55 -2.63 18.11
N HIS A 449 -4.70 -2.48 17.43
CA HIS A 449 -4.90 -1.39 16.48
C HIS A 449 -4.85 -0.01 17.14
N ILE A 450 -5.50 0.17 18.29
CA ILE A 450 -5.52 1.46 19.00
C ILE A 450 -4.09 1.89 19.36
N ASN A 451 -3.31 0.99 19.96
CA ASN A 451 -1.94 1.28 20.39
C ASN A 451 -1.01 1.64 19.22
N PHE A 452 -1.17 0.99 18.08
CA PHE A 452 -0.26 1.17 16.96
C PHE A 452 -0.71 2.26 15.99
N LEU A 453 -2.02 2.51 15.82
CA LEU A 453 -2.53 3.63 15.02
C LEU A 453 -2.10 4.98 15.63
N ILE A 454 -2.05 5.09 16.96
CA ILE A 454 -1.47 6.26 17.65
C ILE A 454 0.00 6.47 17.24
N LYS A 455 0.81 5.39 17.24
CA LYS A 455 2.24 5.45 16.85
C LYS A 455 2.43 5.82 15.38
N VAL A 456 1.59 5.33 14.47
CA VAL A 456 1.64 5.65 13.02
C VAL A 456 1.17 7.08 12.76
N CYS A 457 0.05 7.50 13.34
CA CYS A 457 -0.47 8.86 13.22
C CYS A 457 0.53 9.89 13.75
N MET A 458 1.18 9.64 14.88
CA MET A 458 2.25 10.52 15.40
C MET A 458 3.40 10.66 14.41
N LYS A 459 3.90 9.55 13.85
CA LYS A 459 5.01 9.58 12.87
C LYS A 459 4.62 10.32 11.59
N LEU A 460 3.43 10.04 11.07
CA LEU A 460 2.91 10.68 9.86
C LEU A 460 2.71 12.19 10.07
N CYS A 461 2.15 12.59 11.21
CA CYS A 461 1.94 13.99 11.57
C CYS A 461 3.27 14.75 11.69
N ILE A 462 4.29 14.14 12.30
CA ILE A 462 5.64 14.72 12.39
C ILE A 462 6.24 14.93 10.99
N VAL A 463 6.14 13.93 10.11
CA VAL A 463 6.71 14.05 8.75
C VAL A 463 5.95 15.08 7.91
N LEU A 464 4.61 15.11 7.97
CA LEU A 464 3.82 16.09 7.25
C LEU A 464 4.13 17.52 7.71
N THR A 465 4.25 17.76 9.02
CA THR A 465 4.60 19.06 9.60
C THR A 465 6.01 19.52 9.21
N ILE A 466 6.96 18.59 9.11
CA ILE A 466 8.31 18.88 8.62
C ILE A 466 8.30 19.22 7.13
N LEU A 467 7.53 18.49 6.31
CA LEU A 467 7.40 18.76 4.88
C LEU A 467 6.73 20.12 4.62
N THR A 468 5.63 20.43 5.30
CA THR A 468 4.91 21.71 5.13
C THR A 468 5.77 22.88 5.61
N SER A 469 6.40 22.78 6.78
CA SER A 469 7.28 23.85 7.30
C SER A 469 8.46 24.12 6.36
N ARG A 470 9.10 23.06 5.84
CA ARG A 470 10.23 23.23 4.91
C ARG A 470 9.78 23.81 3.57
N MET A 471 8.67 23.33 3.00
CA MET A 471 8.14 23.87 1.74
C MET A 471 7.74 25.35 1.87
N LEU A 472 7.11 25.76 2.97
CA LEU A 472 6.80 27.19 3.22
C LEU A 472 8.06 28.05 3.38
N THR A 473 9.10 27.52 4.04
CA THR A 473 10.37 28.25 4.23
C THR A 473 11.15 28.45 2.93
N TYR A 474 10.92 27.62 1.91
CA TYR A 474 11.56 27.76 0.59
C TYR A 474 10.74 28.62 -0.40
N CYS A 475 9.46 28.87 -0.12
CA CYS A 475 8.60 29.76 -0.90
C CYS A 475 8.59 31.22 -0.40
N SER A 476 9.04 31.49 0.82
CA SER A 476 9.40 32.84 1.31
C SER A 476 10.87 33.13 1.05
#